data_AF-A0A161YMN8-F1
#
_entry.id   AF-A0A161YMN8-F1
#
_cell.length_a   1.000
_cell.length_b   1.000
_cell.length_c   1.000
_cell.angle_alpha   90.00
_cell.angle_beta   90.00
_cell.angle_gamma   90.00
#
_symmetry.space_group_name_H-M   'P 1'
#
loop_
_entity.id
_entity.type
_entity.pdbx_description
1 polymer ?
#
loop_
_entity_poly.entity_id
_entity_poly.type
_entity_poly.pdbx_seq_one_letter_code
_entity_poly.pdbx_strand_id
1 'polypeptide(L)'
;MSRTNSDNEANKTAIETPAPPPVEPIRLPTIEEVRGQDIWNNCGVRSVVSGVMGGGLGLFMGLFLGALDNPIMQDQMTGRQQFVYTAKQMGSRSWGSCKAFAVMGLIFSAAECVVEKARAKHDMGNTVVAGCVTGGALSAKAGPQAACVGCAGFAAFSVLIEKFLERH
;
A
#
# COMPACT_ATOMS: atom_id res chain seq x y z
N MET A 1 -47.80 60.04 -36.51
CA MET A 1 -46.94 59.88 -35.31
C MET A 1 -46.10 58.64 -35.58
N SER A 2 -44.76 58.59 -35.60
CA SER A 2 -43.65 59.45 -35.17
C SER A 2 -42.41 58.95 -35.94
N ARG A 3 -41.59 59.78 -36.61
CA ARG A 3 -40.38 60.49 -36.15
C ARG A 3 -39.30 59.64 -35.42
N THR A 4 -38.11 59.64 -36.05
CA THR A 4 -36.71 59.72 -35.54
C THR A 4 -36.12 58.52 -34.78
N ASN A 5 -35.04 57.88 -35.24
CA ASN A 5 -33.60 58.27 -35.31
C ASN A 5 -32.83 58.15 -33.99
N SER A 6 -31.61 57.60 -34.10
CA SER A 6 -30.43 57.85 -33.27
C SER A 6 -30.18 57.05 -31.97
N ASP A 7 -29.02 56.39 -31.98
CA ASP A 7 -27.99 56.30 -30.93
C ASP A 7 -28.26 55.38 -29.72
N ASN A 8 -27.57 54.25 -29.57
CA ASN A 8 -26.19 54.06 -29.07
C ASN A 8 -26.16 53.72 -27.57
N GLU A 9 -25.36 52.70 -27.22
CA GLU A 9 -24.80 52.42 -25.88
C GLU A 9 -25.72 52.47 -24.64
N ALA A 10 -26.23 51.31 -24.20
CA ALA A 10 -26.30 50.93 -22.77
C ALA A 10 -26.91 49.53 -22.56
N ASN A 11 -26.25 48.45 -23.01
CA ASN A 11 -26.41 47.17 -22.31
C ASN A 11 -25.29 47.05 -21.26
N LYS A 12 -25.35 47.95 -20.28
CA LYS A 12 -24.48 47.94 -19.11
C LYS A 12 -24.97 46.86 -18.14
N THR A 13 -24.14 45.83 -18.02
CA THR A 13 -23.81 45.16 -16.75
C THR A 13 -24.95 44.42 -16.04
N ALA A 14 -25.05 43.11 -16.31
CA ALA A 14 -25.30 42.13 -15.26
C ALA A 14 -24.38 40.93 -15.53
N ILE A 15 -23.30 40.85 -14.76
CA ILE A 15 -22.46 39.68 -14.62
C ILE A 15 -23.36 38.60 -14.00
N GLU A 16 -23.75 37.60 -14.78
CA GLU A 16 -24.51 36.47 -14.29
C GLU A 16 -23.55 35.56 -13.50
N THR A 17 -23.55 35.73 -12.17
CA THR A 17 -22.87 34.85 -11.23
C THR A 17 -23.35 33.41 -11.44
N PRO A 18 -22.49 32.42 -11.72
CA PRO A 18 -22.92 31.05 -11.91
C PRO A 18 -23.44 30.50 -10.57
N ALA A 19 -24.65 29.92 -10.62
CA ALA A 19 -25.32 29.32 -9.48
C ALA A 19 -24.43 28.27 -8.78
N PRO A 20 -24.42 28.23 -7.43
CA PRO A 20 -23.66 27.22 -6.70
C PRO A 20 -24.21 25.81 -7.04
N PRO A 21 -23.33 24.81 -7.26
CA PRO A 21 -23.75 23.47 -7.65
C PRO A 21 -24.58 22.79 -6.55
N PRO A 22 -25.46 21.84 -6.90
CA PRO A 22 -26.37 21.18 -5.97
C PRO A 22 -25.59 20.53 -4.82
N VAL A 23 -25.89 20.93 -3.58
CA VAL A 23 -25.25 20.37 -2.39
C VAL A 23 -25.89 19.00 -2.11
N GLU A 24 -25.21 17.92 -2.51
CA GLU A 24 -25.54 16.59 -1.99
C GLU A 24 -25.40 16.62 -0.46
N PRO A 25 -26.36 16.06 0.29
CA PRO A 25 -26.27 16.02 1.74
C PRO A 25 -25.03 15.21 2.14
N ILE A 26 -24.12 15.84 2.88
CA ILE A 26 -22.97 15.19 3.51
C ILE A 26 -23.53 14.10 4.44
N ARG A 27 -23.54 12.84 3.98
CA ARG A 27 -23.74 11.68 4.83
C ARG A 27 -22.62 11.71 5.87
N LEU A 28 -22.95 12.03 7.12
CA LEU A 28 -21.97 11.91 8.19
C LEU A 28 -21.59 10.43 8.29
N PRO A 29 -20.30 10.08 8.14
CA PRO A 29 -19.85 8.71 8.36
C PRO A 29 -20.29 8.28 9.76
N THR A 30 -20.81 7.06 9.87
CA THR A 30 -21.15 6.47 11.16
C THR A 30 -19.90 6.42 12.06
N ILE A 31 -20.07 6.38 13.39
CA ILE A 31 -18.94 6.34 14.33
C ILE A 31 -17.97 5.16 14.08
N GLU A 32 -18.43 4.11 13.41
CA GLU A 32 -17.60 2.98 12.98
C GLU A 32 -16.75 3.34 11.75
N GLU A 33 -17.29 4.05 10.77
CA GLU A 33 -16.57 4.55 9.58
C GLU A 33 -15.58 5.68 9.93
N VAL A 34 -15.91 6.55 10.89
CA VAL A 34 -14.98 7.58 11.40
C VAL A 34 -13.77 6.93 12.06
N ARG A 35 -14.00 5.90 12.89
CA ARG A 35 -12.90 5.16 13.52
C ARG A 35 -12.05 4.41 12.50
N GLY A 36 -12.66 3.91 11.42
CA GLY A 36 -11.95 3.35 10.28
C GLY A 36 -11.04 4.40 9.62
N GLN A 37 -11.59 5.58 9.30
CA GLN A 37 -10.84 6.69 8.73
C GLN A 37 -9.66 7.12 9.62
N ASP A 38 -9.84 7.18 10.95
CA ASP A 38 -8.76 7.52 11.89
C ASP A 38 -7.62 6.50 11.91
N ILE A 39 -7.95 5.21 11.80
CA ILE A 39 -6.96 4.11 11.71
C ILE A 39 -6.12 4.26 10.43
N TRP A 40 -6.76 4.57 9.31
CA TRP A 40 -6.09 4.74 8.01
C TRP A 40 -5.36 6.08 7.89
N ASN A 41 -5.83 7.12 8.59
CA ASN A 41 -5.18 8.42 8.68
C ASN A 41 -3.95 8.42 9.61
N ASN A 42 -3.84 7.46 10.52
CA ASN A 42 -2.65 7.32 11.36
C ASN A 42 -1.63 6.40 10.69
N CYS A 43 -0.56 6.99 10.14
CA CYS A 43 0.51 6.25 9.48
C CYS A 43 1.14 5.18 10.38
N GLY A 44 1.25 5.42 11.69
CA GLY A 44 1.78 4.43 12.63
C GLY A 44 0.86 3.22 12.74
N VAL A 45 -0.44 3.45 12.95
CA VAL A 45 -1.42 2.35 13.07
C VAL A 45 -1.56 1.60 11.75
N ARG A 46 -1.71 2.30 10.62
CA ARG A 46 -1.77 1.69 9.28
C ARG A 46 -0.56 0.79 8.99
N SER A 47 0.63 1.26 9.36
CA SER A 47 1.89 0.50 9.17
C SER A 47 1.98 -0.73 10.08
N VAL A 48 1.47 -0.65 11.31
CA VAL A 48 1.44 -1.80 12.22
C VAL A 48 0.45 -2.85 11.72
N VAL A 49 -0.76 -2.43 11.31
CA VAL A 49 -1.78 -3.35 10.79
C VAL A 49 -1.29 -4.06 9.53
N SER A 50 -0.72 -3.32 8.58
CA SER A 50 -0.11 -3.90 7.38
C SER A 50 1.09 -4.79 7.68
N GLY A 51 1.92 -4.43 8.66
CA GLY A 51 3.02 -5.27 9.14
C GLY A 51 2.54 -6.59 9.74
N VAL A 52 1.47 -6.57 10.55
CA VAL A 52 0.87 -7.79 11.11
C VAL A 52 0.27 -8.66 10.00
N MET A 53 -0.45 -8.06 9.06
CA MET A 53 -1.04 -8.78 7.93
C MET A 53 0.05 -9.40 7.03
N GLY A 54 1.10 -8.64 6.73
CA GLY A 54 2.29 -9.13 6.01
C GLY A 54 3.01 -10.25 6.77
N GLY A 55 3.20 -10.09 8.08
CA GLY A 55 3.81 -11.12 8.93
C GLY A 55 3.01 -12.43 8.94
N GLY A 56 1.67 -12.34 9.00
CA GLY A 56 0.79 -13.50 8.90
C GLY A 56 0.93 -14.24 7.57
N LEU A 57 0.93 -13.50 6.46
CA LEU A 57 1.18 -14.05 5.13
C LEU A 57 2.59 -14.67 5.01
N GLY A 58 3.60 -14.03 5.59
CA GLY A 58 4.97 -14.55 5.62
C GLY A 58 5.13 -15.81 6.45
N LEU A 59 4.41 -15.92 7.58
CA LEU A 59 4.38 -17.13 8.40
C LEU A 59 3.70 -18.28 7.66
N PHE A 60 2.56 -18.01 7.01
CA PHE A 60 1.86 -18.99 6.18
C PHE A 60 2.75 -19.48 5.03
N MET A 61 3.34 -18.54 4.28
CA MET A 61 4.25 -18.84 3.17
C MET A 61 5.45 -19.65 3.66
N GLY A 62 6.07 -19.26 4.77
CA GLY A 62 7.21 -19.98 5.34
C GLY A 62 6.88 -21.40 5.80
N LEU A 63 5.69 -21.60 6.38
CA LEU A 63 5.22 -22.93 6.79
C LEU A 63 4.88 -23.79 5.58
N PHE A 64 4.26 -23.20 4.55
CA PHE A 64 3.92 -23.87 3.30
C PHE A 64 5.17 -24.35 2.56
N LEU A 65 6.15 -23.47 2.34
CA LEU A 65 7.43 -23.88 1.74
C LEU A 65 8.19 -24.86 2.63
N GLY A 66 8.14 -24.71 3.96
CA GLY A 66 8.74 -25.66 4.88
C GLY A 66 8.10 -27.04 4.83
N ALA A 67 6.80 -27.13 4.51
CA ALA A 67 6.11 -28.40 4.32
C ALA A 67 6.51 -29.07 3.00
N LEU A 68 6.71 -28.28 1.94
CA LEU A 68 7.17 -28.75 0.63
C LEU A 68 8.65 -29.15 0.62
N ASP A 69 9.52 -28.42 1.34
CA ASP A 69 10.95 -28.70 1.50
C ASP A 69 11.22 -29.79 2.59
N ASN A 70 10.54 -30.94 2.52
CA ASN A 70 10.89 -32.12 3.34
C ASN A 70 11.82 -33.06 2.54
N PRO A 71 13.16 -32.91 2.61
CA PRO A 71 14.04 -33.93 2.06
C PRO A 71 13.84 -35.22 2.85
N ILE A 72 13.44 -36.28 2.15
CA ILE A 72 13.37 -37.68 2.58
C ILE A 72 14.79 -38.23 2.84
N MET A 73 15.59 -37.52 3.64
CA MET A 73 16.91 -37.92 4.13
C MET A 73 16.84 -37.95 5.66
N GLN A 74 16.01 -38.86 6.17
CA GLN A 74 15.81 -39.13 7.60
C GLN A 74 15.82 -40.65 7.85
N ASP A 75 16.58 -41.41 7.05
CA ASP A 75 16.59 -42.88 7.07
C ASP A 75 17.28 -43.48 8.32
N GLN A 76 17.62 -42.66 9.33
CA GLN A 76 18.35 -43.08 10.53
C GLN A 76 17.83 -42.46 11.85
N MET A 77 16.70 -41.73 11.86
CA MET A 77 16.18 -41.09 13.08
C MET A 77 14.80 -41.64 13.47
N THR A 78 14.55 -41.77 14.77
CA THR A 78 13.23 -42.15 15.31
C THR A 78 12.18 -41.12 14.88
N GLY A 79 10.97 -41.55 14.46
CA GLY A 79 9.94 -40.65 13.92
C GLY A 79 9.57 -39.44 14.80
N ARG A 80 9.76 -39.54 16.12
CA ARG A 80 9.63 -38.41 17.05
C ARG A 80 10.74 -37.37 16.90
N GLN A 81 11.98 -37.80 16.69
CA GLN A 81 13.13 -36.91 16.48
C GLN A 81 13.04 -36.22 15.12
N GLN A 82 12.62 -36.94 14.07
CA GLN A 82 12.35 -36.36 12.76
C GLN A 82 11.25 -35.29 12.84
N PHE A 83 10.13 -35.59 13.50
CA PHE A 83 9.05 -34.61 13.64
C PHE A 83 9.51 -33.36 14.41
N VAL A 84 10.24 -33.51 15.51
CA VAL A 84 10.75 -32.38 16.30
C VAL A 84 11.78 -31.58 15.51
N TYR A 85 12.66 -32.23 14.75
CA TYR A 85 13.67 -31.56 13.93
C TYR A 85 13.03 -30.81 12.76
N THR A 86 12.11 -31.45 12.03
CA THR A 86 11.33 -30.82 10.96
C THR A 86 10.51 -29.65 11.49
N ALA A 87 9.80 -29.80 12.61
CA ALA A 87 9.04 -28.71 13.22
C ALA A 87 9.94 -27.53 13.63
N LYS A 88 11.13 -27.82 14.17
CA LYS A 88 12.10 -26.77 14.54
C LYS A 88 12.67 -26.04 13.32
N GLN A 89 12.98 -26.78 12.25
CA GLN A 89 13.50 -26.20 11.00
C GLN A 89 12.42 -25.38 10.29
N MET A 90 11.21 -25.91 10.16
CA MET A 90 10.05 -25.19 9.61
C MET A 90 9.77 -23.93 10.42
N GLY A 91 9.75 -24.02 11.76
CA GLY A 91 9.53 -22.88 12.64
C GLY A 91 10.59 -21.78 12.47
N SER A 92 11.87 -22.14 12.42
CA SER A 92 12.95 -21.17 12.21
C SER A 92 12.85 -20.45 10.86
N ARG A 93 12.52 -21.19 9.80
CA ARG A 93 12.33 -20.62 8.45
C ARG A 93 11.08 -19.75 8.35
N SER A 94 9.97 -20.19 8.94
CA SER A 94 8.73 -19.42 9.03
C SER A 94 8.94 -18.12 9.79
N TRP A 95 9.75 -18.13 10.86
CA TRP A 95 10.08 -16.93 11.60
C TRP A 95 10.87 -15.91 10.77
N GLY A 96 11.86 -16.36 10.00
CA GLY A 96 12.60 -15.51 9.07
C GLY A 96 11.69 -14.89 8.00
N SER A 97 10.78 -15.69 7.44
CA SER A 97 9.82 -15.25 6.42
C SER A 97 8.81 -14.25 7.00
N CYS A 98 8.21 -14.56 8.15
CA CYS A 98 7.34 -13.65 8.90
C CYS A 98 8.01 -12.29 9.11
N LYS A 99 9.25 -12.27 9.60
CA LYS A 99 9.99 -11.02 9.83
C LYS A 99 10.20 -10.24 8.53
N ALA A 100 10.55 -10.91 7.44
CA ALA A 100 10.77 -10.24 6.15
C ALA A 100 9.48 -9.59 5.64
N PHE A 101 8.38 -10.32 5.59
CA PHE A 101 7.10 -9.79 5.11
C PHE A 101 6.47 -8.76 6.04
N ALA A 102 6.66 -8.89 7.36
CA ALA A 102 6.23 -7.88 8.31
C ALA A 102 6.98 -6.54 8.11
N VAL A 103 8.30 -6.60 7.93
CA VAL A 103 9.12 -5.41 7.66
C VAL A 103 8.78 -4.79 6.30
N MET A 104 8.58 -5.61 5.27
CA MET A 104 8.10 -5.16 3.96
C MET A 104 6.78 -4.40 4.06
N GLY A 105 5.77 -5.01 4.69
CA GLY A 105 4.43 -4.41 4.82
C GLY A 105 4.45 -3.11 5.63
N LEU A 106 5.23 -3.08 6.71
CA LEU A 106 5.39 -1.89 7.54
C LEU A 106 6.00 -0.74 6.74
N ILE A 107 7.13 -0.96 6.06
CA ILE A 107 7.83 0.10 5.32
C ILE A 107 6.96 0.59 4.15
N PHE A 108 6.33 -0.32 3.42
CA PHE A 108 5.47 0.02 2.29
C PHE A 108 4.30 0.91 2.72
N SER A 109 3.55 0.48 3.74
CA SER A 109 2.42 1.26 4.25
C SER A 109 2.83 2.57 4.91
N ALA A 110 4.00 2.61 5.56
CA ALA A 110 4.52 3.83 6.17
C ALA A 110 4.89 4.84 5.08
N ALA A 111 5.61 4.38 4.04
CA ALA A 111 6.03 5.22 2.93
C ALA A 111 4.82 5.77 2.16
N GLU A 112 3.82 4.94 1.86
CA GLU A 112 2.58 5.42 1.26
C GLU A 112 1.91 6.49 2.10
N CYS A 113 1.64 6.20 3.38
CA CYS A 113 0.93 7.15 4.23
C CYS A 113 1.68 8.48 4.42
N VAL A 114 3.01 8.45 4.54
CA VAL A 114 3.82 9.68 4.64
C VAL A 114 3.76 10.49 3.34
N VAL A 115 3.84 9.83 2.18
CA VAL A 115 3.79 10.50 0.88
C VAL A 115 2.37 11.03 0.60
N GLU A 116 1.33 10.27 0.96
CA GLU A 116 -0.07 10.68 0.87
C GLU A 116 -0.33 11.91 1.75
N LYS A 117 0.16 11.93 2.99
CA LYS A 117 0.03 13.11 3.87
C LYS A 117 0.80 14.32 3.34
N ALA A 118 1.96 14.11 2.73
CA ALA A 118 2.75 15.20 2.17
C ALA A 118 2.11 15.81 0.91
N ARG A 119 1.49 14.97 0.05
CA ARG A 119 0.92 15.41 -1.23
C ARG A 119 -0.58 15.65 -1.21
N ALA A 120 -1.28 15.23 -0.15
CA ALA A 120 -2.73 15.26 0.00
C ALA A 120 -3.48 14.64 -1.20
N LYS A 121 -2.85 13.69 -1.88
CA LYS A 121 -3.39 12.94 -3.02
C LYS A 121 -2.92 11.51 -2.99
N HIS A 122 -3.82 10.59 -3.34
CA HIS A 122 -3.51 9.19 -3.62
C HIS A 122 -3.41 9.02 -5.14
N ASP A 123 -2.19 8.94 -5.63
CA ASP A 123 -1.89 8.71 -7.04
C ASP A 123 -0.91 7.54 -7.16
N MET A 124 -0.92 6.86 -8.29
CA MET A 124 -0.02 5.74 -8.63
C MET A 124 1.46 6.09 -8.38
N GLY A 125 1.84 7.34 -8.62
CA GLY A 125 3.21 7.81 -8.37
C GLY A 125 3.63 7.75 -6.89
N ASN A 126 2.69 7.81 -5.95
CA ASN A 126 2.99 7.61 -4.52
C ASN A 126 3.33 6.15 -4.24
N THR A 127 2.57 5.22 -4.81
CA THR A 127 2.76 3.78 -4.69
C THR A 127 4.09 3.35 -5.30
N VAL A 128 4.48 3.92 -6.45
CA VAL A 128 5.79 3.67 -7.06
C VAL A 128 6.93 4.12 -6.15
N VAL A 129 6.81 5.32 -5.55
CA VAL A 129 7.80 5.83 -4.61
C VAL A 129 7.85 4.94 -3.36
N ALA A 130 6.71 4.55 -2.81
CA ALA A 130 6.63 3.65 -1.66
C ALA A 130 7.25 2.28 -1.96
N GLY A 131 6.98 1.72 -3.14
CA GLY A 131 7.60 0.50 -3.65
C GLY A 131 9.12 0.63 -3.75
N CYS A 132 9.61 1.69 -4.41
CA CYS A 132 11.05 1.96 -4.50
C CYS A 132 11.71 2.10 -3.13
N VAL A 133 11.11 2.88 -2.22
CA VAL A 133 11.62 3.08 -0.85
C VAL A 133 11.68 1.75 -0.10
N THR A 134 10.64 0.93 -0.21
CA THR A 134 10.59 -0.40 0.42
C THR A 134 11.68 -1.32 -0.14
N GLY A 135 11.74 -1.49 -1.46
CA GLY A 135 12.73 -2.36 -2.12
C GLY A 135 14.17 -1.90 -1.90
N GLY A 136 14.40 -0.58 -1.91
CA GLY A 136 15.68 0.04 -1.60
C GLY A 136 16.08 -0.15 -0.14
N ALA A 137 15.15 0.07 0.81
CA ALA A 137 15.41 -0.08 2.24
C ALA A 137 15.75 -1.53 2.63
N LEU A 138 15.05 -2.52 2.06
CA LEU A 138 15.38 -3.91 2.34
C LEU A 138 16.70 -4.36 1.74
N SER A 139 17.04 -3.83 0.56
CA SER A 139 18.28 -4.19 -0.13
C SER A 139 19.47 -3.33 0.28
N ALA A 140 19.27 -2.30 1.11
CA ALA A 140 20.29 -1.36 1.53
C ALA A 140 21.50 -2.05 2.19
N LYS A 141 21.26 -3.12 2.97
CA LYS A 141 22.34 -3.88 3.63
C LYS A 141 23.18 -4.71 2.67
N ALA A 142 22.68 -5.00 1.48
CA ALA A 142 23.40 -5.75 0.44
C ALA A 142 24.26 -4.84 -0.47
N GLY A 143 24.28 -3.53 -0.22
CA GLY A 143 25.08 -2.54 -0.94
C GLY A 143 24.26 -1.66 -1.88
N PRO A 144 24.87 -0.59 -2.43
CA PRO A 144 24.16 0.42 -3.22
C PRO A 144 23.59 -0.14 -4.53
N GLN A 145 24.31 -1.06 -5.20
CA GLN A 145 23.82 -1.69 -6.43
C GLN A 145 22.57 -2.54 -6.17
N ALA A 146 22.56 -3.30 -5.07
CA ALA A 146 21.39 -4.07 -4.65
C ALA A 146 20.21 -3.15 -4.28
N ALA A 147 20.47 -2.01 -3.63
CA ALA A 147 19.46 -1.01 -3.33
C ALA A 147 18.82 -0.43 -4.60
N CYS A 148 19.61 -0.11 -5.63
CA CYS A 148 19.08 0.38 -6.91
C CYS A 148 18.22 -0.68 -7.62
N VAL A 149 18.70 -1.92 -7.69
CA VAL A 149 17.94 -3.04 -8.29
C VAL A 149 16.66 -3.32 -7.50
N GLY A 150 16.74 -3.30 -6.17
CA GLY A 150 15.60 -3.48 -5.28
C GLY A 150 14.56 -2.37 -5.45
N CYS A 151 14.98 -1.11 -5.49
CA CYS A 151 14.07 0.01 -5.76
C CYS A 151 13.38 -0.17 -7.12
N ALA A 152 14.14 -0.42 -8.19
CA ALA A 152 13.59 -0.57 -9.54
C ALA A 152 12.61 -1.76 -9.63
N GLY A 153 12.96 -2.90 -9.02
CA GLY A 153 12.13 -4.10 -9.02
C GLY A 153 10.80 -3.89 -8.27
N PHE A 154 10.85 -3.32 -7.06
CA PHE A 154 9.63 -3.06 -6.29
C PHE A 154 8.79 -1.95 -6.90
N ALA A 155 9.40 -0.90 -7.45
CA ALA A 155 8.69 0.14 -8.20
C ALA A 155 7.94 -0.45 -9.40
N ALA A 156 8.60 -1.29 -10.21
CA ALA A 156 7.98 -1.93 -11.36
C ALA A 156 6.85 -2.89 -10.94
N PHE A 157 7.06 -3.66 -9.86
CA PHE A 157 6.04 -4.56 -9.32
C PHE A 157 4.80 -3.79 -8.84
N SER A 158 4.99 -2.67 -8.13
CA SER A 158 3.89 -1.80 -7.70
C SER A 158 3.07 -1.28 -8.89
N VAL A 159 3.72 -0.76 -9.93
CA VAL A 159 3.01 -0.31 -11.15
C VAL A 159 2.22 -1.45 -11.78
N LEU A 160 2.81 -2.64 -11.86
CA LEU A 160 2.18 -3.80 -12.47
C LEU A 160 0.91 -4.21 -11.72
N ILE A 161 0.97 -4.25 -10.39
CA ILE A 161 -0.19 -4.60 -9.55
C ILE A 161 -1.28 -3.54 -9.66
N GLU A 162 -0.95 -2.26 -9.57
CA GLU A 162 -1.97 -1.23 -9.71
C GLU A 162 -2.60 -1.24 -11.11
N LYS A 163 -1.80 -1.40 -12.17
CA LYS A 163 -2.30 -1.59 -13.55
C LYS A 163 -3.20 -2.81 -13.68
N PHE A 164 -2.91 -3.88 -12.94
CA PHE A 164 -3.72 -5.09 -12.96
C PHE A 164 -5.06 -4.88 -12.24
N LEU A 165 -5.03 -4.23 -11.08
CA LEU A 165 -6.22 -3.87 -10.30
C LEU A 165 -7.07 -2.78 -10.94
N GLU A 166 -6.49 -1.87 -11.71
CA GLU A 166 -7.25 -0.88 -12.50
C GLU A 166 -7.96 -1.52 -13.69
N ARG A 167 -7.41 -2.61 -14.23
CA ARG A 167 -7.96 -3.25 -15.43
C ARG A 167 -9.08 -4.25 -15.12
N HIS A 168 -9.23 -4.66 -13.87
CA HIS A 168 -10.18 -5.67 -13.40
C HIS A 168 -11.08 -5.11 -12.31
#